data_AF-A0A0E3NJX4-F1
#
_entry.id   AF-A0A0E3NJX4-F1
#
_cell.length_a   1.000
_cell.length_b   1.000
_cell.length_c   1.000
_cell.angle_alpha   90.00
_cell.angle_beta   90.00
_cell.angle_gamma   90.00
#
_symmetry.space_group_name_H-M   'P 1'
#
loop_
_entity.id
_entity.type
_entity.pdbx_description
1 polymer ?
#
loop_
_entity_poly.entity_id
_entity_poly.type
_entity_poly.pdbx_seq_one_letter_code
_entity_poly.pdbx_strand_id
1 'polypeptide(L)' 'MVHMNIAQFVALSMGADPYKVCGFQTHSVPLEGFLEKAGII' A
#
# COMPACT_ATOMS: atom_id res chain seq x y z
N MET A 1 -8.26 -2.89 -10.60
CA MET A 1 -9.01 -2.78 -9.34
C MET A 1 -8.06 -3.14 -8.22
N VAL A 2 -7.80 -2.23 -7.29
CA VAL A 2 -6.89 -2.47 -6.15
C VAL A 2 -7.72 -2.98 -4.99
N HIS A 3 -7.33 -4.12 -4.43
CA HIS A 3 -7.89 -4.63 -3.18
C HIS A 3 -6.81 -4.61 -2.11
N MET A 4 -7.15 -4.01 -0.98
CA MET A 4 -6.27 -3.83 0.15
C MET A 4 -7.08 -4.04 1.43
N ASN A 5 -6.46 -4.64 2.45
CA ASN A 5 -7.08 -4.74 3.77
C ASN A 5 -7.29 -3.33 4.35
N ILE A 6 -8.43 -3.10 5.01
CA ILE A 6 -8.71 -1.84 5.70
C ILE A 6 -7.61 -1.44 6.69
N ALA A 7 -6.99 -2.40 7.38
CA ALA A 7 -5.89 -2.12 8.31
C ALA A 7 -4.64 -1.58 7.58
N GLN A 8 -4.32 -2.12 6.41
CA GLN A 8 -3.22 -1.63 5.59
C GLN A 8 -3.53 -0.23 5.05
N PHE A 9 -4.78 0.03 4.64
CA PHE A 9 -5.21 1.35 4.17
C PHE A 9 -5.13 2.41 5.28
N VAL A 10 -5.60 2.08 6.49
CA VAL A 10 -5.49 2.97 7.66
C VAL A 10 -4.03 3.23 8.00
N ALA A 11 -3.20 2.19 8.07
CA ALA A 11 -1.76 2.34 8.34
C ALA A 11 -1.08 3.26 7.30
N LEU A 12 -1.37 3.05 6.01
CA LEU A 12 -0.87 3.88 4.93
C LEU A 12 -1.30 5.36 5.08
N SER A 13 -2.56 5.61 5.45
CA SER A 13 -3.08 6.96 5.68
C SER A 13 -2.43 7.68 6.86
N MET A 14 -1.83 6.91 7.79
CA MET A 14 -1.05 7.44 8.92
C MET A 14 0.45 7.60 8.58
N GLY A 15 0.84 7.41 7.33
CA GLY A 15 2.23 7.53 6.88
C GLY A 15 3.09 6.29 7.14
N ALA A 16 2.48 5.12 7.35
CA ALA A 16 3.23 3.89 7.52
C ALA A 16 3.95 3.46 6.24
N ASP A 17 5.13 2.85 6.40
CA ASP A 17 5.93 2.35 5.29
C ASP A 17 5.20 1.21 4.54
N PRO A 18 4.99 1.33 3.21
CA PRO A 18 4.24 0.34 2.42
C PRO A 18 4.80 -1.08 2.46
N TYR A 19 6.12 -1.21 2.58
CA TYR A 19 6.83 -2.49 2.43
C TYR A 19 7.24 -3.10 3.77
N LYS A 20 7.53 -2.26 4.77
CA LYS A 20 7.91 -2.70 6.12
C LYS A 20 6.71 -2.89 7.05
N VAL A 21 5.67 -2.06 6.93
CA VAL A 21 4.49 -2.11 7.81
C VAL A 21 3.29 -2.72 7.08
N CYS A 22 3.00 -2.25 5.86
CA CYS A 22 1.80 -2.71 5.15
C CYS A 22 1.99 -4.02 4.37
N GLY A 23 3.23 -4.42 4.09
CA GLY A 23 3.55 -5.70 3.44
C GLY A 23 3.10 -5.83 1.99
N PHE A 24 3.08 -4.73 1.23
CA PHE A 24 2.51 -4.69 -0.13
C PHE A 24 3.22 -5.57 -1.17
N GLN A 25 4.47 -5.95 -0.93
CA GLN A 25 5.22 -6.92 -1.75
C GLN A 25 4.58 -8.33 -1.79
N THR A 26 3.63 -8.61 -0.90
CA THR A 26 2.96 -9.92 -0.83
C THR A 26 1.67 -9.99 -1.66
N HIS A 27 1.23 -8.88 -2.24
CA HIS A 27 0.03 -8.87 -3.07
C HIS A 27 0.25 -9.61 -4.39
N SER A 28 -0.75 -10.40 -4.82
CA SER A 28 -0.74 -11.03 -6.14
C SER A 28 -0.92 -10.02 -7.28
N VAL A 29 -1.45 -8.84 -6.99
CA VAL A 29 -1.58 -7.72 -7.93
C VAL A 29 -0.64 -6.60 -7.47
N PRO A 30 0.32 -6.17 -8.31
CA PRO A 30 1.24 -5.08 -8.00
C PRO A 30 0.51 -3.79 -7.59
N LEU A 31 1.03 -3.11 -6.57
CA LEU A 31 0.46 -1.86 -6.01
C LEU A 31 1.30 -0.62 -6.34
N GLU A 32 2.44 -0.78 -6.99
CA GLU A 32 3.41 0.26 -7.32
C GLU A 32 2.75 1.43 -8.06
N GLY A 33 1.98 1.15 -9.11
CA GLY A 33 1.28 2.20 -9.87
C GLY A 33 0.18 2.93 -9.08
N PHE A 34 -0.29 2.37 -7.96
CA PHE A 34 -1.15 3.11 -7.02
C PHE A 34 -0.31 3.98 -6.08
N LEU A 35 0.79 3.45 -5.55
CA LEU A 35 1.68 4.17 -4.64
C LEU A 35 2.35 5.38 -5.31
N GLU A 36 2.79 5.24 -6.57
CA GLU A 36 3.33 6.34 -7.37
C GLU A 36 2.29 7.46 -7.57
N LYS A 37 1.05 7.10 -7.90
CA LYS A 37 -0.05 8.06 -8.07
C LYS A 37 -0.44 8.76 -6.76
N ALA A 38 -0.24 8.08 -5.63
CA ALA A 38 -0.48 8.63 -4.31
C ALA A 38 0.70 9.45 -3.77
N GLY A 39 1.84 9.51 -4.47
CA GLY A 39 3.04 10.22 -4.04
C GLY A 39 3.71 9.60 -2.80
N ILE A 40 3.54 8.30 -2.61
CA ILE A 40 4.08 7.55 -1.48
C ILE A 40 5.47 7.00 -1.80
N ILE A 41 5.68 6.63 -3.07
CA ILE A 41 6.97 6.22 -3.65
C ILE A 41 7.24 7.00 -4.93
#